data_AF-A0A3B0MZA1-F1
#
_entry.id   AF-A0A3B0MZA1-F1
#
_cell.length_a   1.000
_cell.length_b   1.000
_cell.length_c   1.000
_cell.angle_alpha   90.00
_cell.angle_beta   90.00
_cell.angle_gamma   90.00
#
_symmetry.space_group_name_H-M   'P 1'
#
loop_
_entity.id
_entity.type
_entity.pdbx_description
1 polymer ?
#
loop_
_entity_poly.entity_id
_entity_poly.type
_entity_poly.pdbx_seq_one_letter_code
_entity_poly.pdbx_strand_id
1 'polypeptide(L)' 'MPRFRVKITRDVTESTFVSVEALSPEAAQVAAFKVLADMENAVWTLDEGSWNAGGAYVSEVASEE' A
#
# COMPACT_ATOMS: atom_id res chain seq x y z
N MET A 1 2.17 -16.82 9.88
CA MET A 1 3.26 -16.07 9.23
C MET A 1 3.37 -14.73 9.95
N PRO A 2 4.52 -14.04 9.96
CA PRO A 2 4.57 -12.70 10.54
C PRO A 2 3.60 -11.76 9.78
N ARG A 3 2.93 -10.91 10.55
CA ARG A 3 1.98 -9.94 10.02
C ARG A 3 2.69 -8.61 9.87
N PHE A 4 2.49 -7.95 8.74
CA PHE A 4 3.13 -6.69 8.41
C PHE A 4 2.07 -5.66 8.10
N ARG A 5 2.23 -4.47 8.68
CA ARG A 5 1.48 -3.28 8.34
C ARG A 5 2.28 -2.46 7.34
N VAL A 6 1.73 -2.33 6.13
CA VAL A 6 2.37 -1.63 5.02
C VAL A 6 1.62 -0.32 4.76
N LYS A 7 2.32 0.81 4.86
CA LYS A 7 1.79 2.11 4.47
C LYS A 7 2.09 2.36 3.00
N ILE A 8 1.04 2.54 2.21
CA ILE A 8 1.13 2.91 0.81
C ILE A 8 0.73 4.37 0.68
N THR A 9 1.62 5.17 0.11
CA THR A 9 1.43 6.61 -0.11
C THR A 9 1.36 6.88 -1.61
N ARG A 10 0.38 7.67 -2.03
CA ARG A 10 0.20 8.05 -3.44
C ARG A 10 0.41 9.54 -3.66
N ASP A 11 -0.04 10.35 -2.72
CA ASP A 11 0.19 11.80 -2.70
C ASP A 11 0.71 12.22 -1.31
N VAL A 12 1.33 13.41 -1.23
CA VAL A 12 1.81 14.01 0.03
C VAL A 12 0.74 13.99 1.13
N THR A 13 -0.54 14.08 0.73
CA THR A 13 -1.69 14.10 1.64
C THR A 13 -2.45 12.78 1.76
N GLU A 14 -2.20 11.81 0.86
CA GLU A 14 -3.00 10.59 0.74
C GLU A 14 -2.16 9.33 0.96
N SER A 15 -2.49 8.62 2.04
CA SER A 15 -1.89 7.33 2.37
C SER A 15 -2.92 6.37 2.97
N THR A 16 -2.69 5.09 2.76
CA THR A 16 -3.48 4.00 3.36
C THR A 16 -2.56 2.99 4.03
N PHE A 17 -3.13 2.21 4.94
CA PHE A 17 -2.44 1.10 5.59
C PHE A 17 -3.09 -0.21 5.21
N VAL A 18 -2.27 -1.18 4.81
CA VAL A 18 -2.69 -2.53 4.46
C VAL A 18 -1.95 -3.51 5.37
N SER A 19 -2.69 -4.36 6.08
CA SER A 19 -2.10 -5.45 6.86
C SER A 19 -2.06 -6.71 6.01
N VAL A 20 -0.87 -7.30 5.86
CA VAL A 20 -0.64 -8.53 5.09
C VAL A 20 0.19 -9.53 5.88
N GLU A 21 -0.05 -10.82 5.65
CA GLU A 21 0.84 -11.87 6.15
C GLU A 21 1.91 -12.18 5.10
N ALA A 22 3.17 -12.15 5.51
CA ALA A 22 4.30 -12.41 4.62
C ALA A 22 5.44 -13.08 5.38
N LEU A 23 6.40 -13.66 4.65
CA LEU A 23 7.60 -14.26 5.24
C LEU A 23 8.75 -13.26 5.42
N SER A 24 8.67 -12.13 4.72
CA SER A 24 9.68 -11.06 4.74
C SER A 24 9.01 -9.70 4.46
N PRO A 25 9.62 -8.59 4.87
CA PRO A 25 9.12 -7.25 4.55
C PRO A 25 9.04 -7.00 3.04
N GLU A 26 9.96 -7.55 2.23
CA GLU A 26 9.90 -7.45 0.77
C GLU A 26 8.68 -8.19 0.20
N ALA A 27 8.38 -9.38 0.72
CA ALA A 27 7.18 -10.12 0.34
C ALA A 27 5.90 -9.39 0.81
N ALA A 28 5.96 -8.69 1.95
CA ALA A 28 4.85 -7.87 2.43
C ALA A 28 4.54 -6.71 1.49
N GLN A 29 5.55 -6.06 0.89
CA GLN A 29 5.32 -4.98 -0.08
C GLN A 29 4.55 -5.48 -1.31
N VAL A 30 4.98 -6.61 -1.88
CA VAL A 30 4.32 -7.21 -3.05
C VAL A 30 2.91 -7.66 -2.71
N ALA A 31 2.70 -8.27 -1.54
CA ALA A 31 1.39 -8.67 -1.06
C ALA A 31 0.47 -7.46 -0.81
N ALA A 32 0.99 -6.37 -0.25
CA ALA A 32 0.24 -5.15 0.01
C ALA A 32 -0.23 -4.47 -1.27
N PHE A 33 0.60 -4.43 -2.32
CA PHE A 33 0.17 -3.94 -3.64
C PHE A 33 -0.89 -4.83 -4.29
N LYS A 34 -0.79 -6.15 -4.13
CA LYS A 34 -1.84 -7.08 -4.61
C LYS A 34 -3.16 -6.86 -3.90
N VAL A 35 -3.13 -6.70 -2.57
CA VAL A 35 -4.34 -6.39 -1.79
C VAL A 35 -4.91 -5.03 -2.17
N LEU A 36 -4.06 -4.02 -2.41
CA LEU A 36 -4.50 -2.71 -2.90
C LEU A 36 -5.17 -2.80 -4.28
N ALA A 37 -4.63 -3.62 -5.19
CA ALA A 37 -5.23 -3.84 -6.51
C ALA A 37 -6.53 -4.64 -6.44
N ASP A 38 -6.62 -5.63 -5.55
CA ASP A 38 -7.82 -6.46 -5.31
C ASP A 38 -8.92 -5.67 -4.58
N MET A 39 -8.56 -4.63 -3.83
CA MET A 39 -9.46 -3.62 -3.27
C MET A 39 -10.11 -2.72 -4.34
N GLU A 40 -10.37 -3.23 -5.55
CA GLU A 40 -10.93 -2.54 -6.72
C GLU A 40 -12.32 -1.88 -6.49
N ASN A 41 -12.88 -1.98 -5.28
CA ASN A 41 -14.07 -1.23 -4.82
C ASN A 41 -13.81 -0.15 -3.75
N ALA A 42 -12.59 -0.01 -3.24
CA ALA A 42 -12.25 1.01 -2.26
C ALA A 42 -11.80 2.30 -2.96
N VAL A 43 -12.71 2.96 -3.69
CA VAL A 43 -12.70 4.41 -4.07
C VAL A 43 -11.30 5.05 -4.21
N TRP A 44 -10.39 4.44 -4.96
CA TRP A 44 -9.10 5.04 -5.29
C TRP A 44 -9.05 5.24 -6.80
N THR A 45 -10.09 5.90 -7.32
CA THR A 45 -10.11 6.39 -8.70
C THR A 45 -8.96 7.38 -8.82
N LEU A 46 -8.01 7.11 -9.73
CA LEU A 46 -6.96 8.06 -10.01
C LEU A 46 -7.60 9.33 -10.58
N ASP A 47 -7.72 10.38 -9.77
CA ASP A 47 -8.01 11.70 -10.33
C ASP A 47 -6.85 12.07 -11.25
N GLU A 48 -7.15 12.24 -12.54
CA GLU A 48 -6.19 12.59 -13.60
C GLU A 48 -5.47 13.94 -13.33
N GLY A 49 -5.89 14.70 -12.30
CA GLY A 49 -5.35 16.00 -11.92
C GLY A 49 -4.31 16.00 -10.79
N SER A 50 -3.91 14.87 -10.22
CA SER A 50 -2.89 14.89 -9.16
C SER A 50 -1.52 15.30 -9.71
N TRP A 51 -0.97 16.41 -9.17
CA TRP A 51 0.35 16.95 -9.52
C TRP A 51 1.45 15.89 -9.35
N ASN A 52 1.25 14.93 -8.43
CA ASN A 52 2.04 13.73 -8.31
C ASN A 52 1.48 12.64 -9.23
N ALA A 53 1.79 12.72 -10.52
CA ALA A 53 1.55 11.64 -11.48
C ALA A 53 2.43 10.38 -11.23
N GLY A 54 3.04 10.27 -10.04
CA GLY A 54 3.79 9.11 -9.60
C GLY A 54 2.84 7.99 -9.17
N GLY A 55 3.17 6.76 -9.53
CA GLY A 55 2.45 5.59 -9.02
C GLY A 55 2.51 5.54 -7.49
N ALA A 56 1.51 4.91 -6.87
CA ALA A 56 1.53 4.66 -5.43
C ALA A 56 2.81 3.89 -5.04
N TYR A 57 3.46 4.30 -3.95
CA TYR A 57 4.69 3.69 -3.46
C TYR A 57 4.56 3.30 -1.99
N VAL A 58 5.31 2.28 -1.57
CA VAL A 58 5.37 1.90 -0.15
C VAL A 58 6.26 2.88 0.57
N SER A 59 5.70 3.62 1.52
CA SER A 59 6.43 4.57 2.35
C SER A 59 6.90 3.96 3.68
N GLU A 60 6.23 2.90 4.16
CA GLU A 60 6.56 2.26 5.44
C GLU A 60 6.15 0.79 5.46
N VAL A 61 6.98 -0.05 6.08
CA VAL A 61 6.66 -1.45 6.38
C VAL A 61 7.04 -1.69 7.84
N ALA A 62 6.05 -1.98 8.68
CA ALA A 62 6.25 -2.34 10.08
C ALA A 62 5.79 -3.78 10.31
N SER A 63 6.58 -4.60 11.00
CA SER A 63 6.10 -5.88 11.52
C SER A 63 5.14 -5.62 12.68
N GLU A 64 3.94 -6.19 12.63
CA GLU A 64 3.05 -6.26 13.79
C GLU A 64 3.58 -7.39 14.69
N GLU A 65 4.12 -7.00 15.85
CA GLU A 65 4.59 -7.92 16.91
C GLU A 65 3.42 -8.58 17.66
#